data_AF-S9VVK1-F1
#
_entry.id   AF-S9VVK1-F1
#
_cell.length_a   1.000
_cell.length_b   1.000
_cell.length_c   1.000
_cell.angle_alpha   90.00
_cell.angle_beta   90.00
_cell.angle_gamma   90.00
#
_symmetry.space_group_name_H-M   'P 1'
#
loop_
_entity.id
_entity.type
_entity.pdbx_description
1 polymer ?
#
loop_
_entity_poly.entity_id
_entity_poly.type
_entity_poly.pdbx_seq_one_letter_code
_entity_poly.pdbx_strand_id
1 'polypeptide(L)'
;MIQAMDAMVSKKDIFETFSLSSSLANSEPLDVSMARALSSSLLRGHLVEQVGEPLYQELLAEAVGSTEDRWQDVSVEEKRIFSLYHVKRLERYYEKGTSFNPLLGFGVEGSDNEMVTLTEARLRRQSERAVLPVTSDVLADLMHLDVSWTVALRLLTYAKEVHPSHIDPPTELRDRVTGLMTGYRSNGLGSRPWEEALRLYAQSVSNGYDTSLTTHTHALDALWRSGDTFHKVHQTLDKGHQEWVWNALLQVRRRAKEENLSIRGDEGCAYMESLVKGAATAGRWEAAVALLSDMDTTEAETSHRLLVPTAESFVFAMIACHVARNAVFSASLRSLFKLTYTWQSVHSEVLLHYVQSLRHVVRLAPWVGEAVEEIMSKGRLDRLCAVACLQLLSSQHVHTAADKVQLALKCFDSFDANSWSQQPLVRKIELQTVFRCCYIIESRATDGCTLMSQLMSYFVTIFGKDSPEVEWIHDTEVYKLQELTDCNAASDIFRRQITDRPPGRVKFLPMPVRQVRYMYRQVLLRCARRCLDRREGGEFFLDDDTFAEDSEEILSVVQMCVDHAKTLDVEDFASPEVMGELLLIQSLCSTSGEEKKKLAVRATLFCH
;
A
#
# COMPACT_ATOMS: atom_id res chain seq x y z
N MET A 1 -20.20 40.47 -8.17
CA MET A 1 -19.63 39.20 -8.66
C MET A 1 -18.54 38.68 -7.74
N ILE A 2 -17.46 39.44 -7.51
CA ILE A 2 -16.47 39.13 -6.47
C ILE A 2 -17.17 38.83 -5.13
N GLN A 3 -18.02 39.76 -4.68
CA GLN A 3 -18.87 39.55 -3.49
C GLN A 3 -19.80 38.33 -3.54
N ALA A 4 -20.20 37.87 -4.73
CA ALA A 4 -21.07 36.70 -4.87
C ALA A 4 -20.26 35.40 -4.77
N MET A 5 -19.07 35.34 -5.38
CA MET A 5 -18.13 34.22 -5.22
C MET A 5 -17.62 34.13 -3.77
N ASP A 6 -17.33 35.28 -3.15
CA ASP A 6 -16.92 35.37 -1.75
C ASP A 6 -18.01 34.94 -0.76
N ALA A 7 -19.28 34.91 -1.16
CA ALA A 7 -20.38 34.42 -0.34
C ALA A 7 -20.64 32.91 -0.52
N MET A 8 -20.07 32.28 -1.55
CA MET A 8 -20.30 30.87 -1.88
C MET A 8 -19.29 29.95 -1.18
N VAL A 9 -19.75 28.77 -0.76
CA VAL A 9 -18.93 27.78 -0.05
C VAL A 9 -18.54 26.60 -0.96
N SER A 10 -19.40 26.24 -1.91
CA SER A 10 -19.17 25.16 -2.88
C SER A 10 -18.21 25.58 -3.99
N LYS A 11 -17.11 24.83 -4.21
CA LYS A 11 -16.18 25.08 -5.33
C LYS A 11 -16.88 25.03 -6.69
N LYS A 12 -17.85 24.12 -6.84
CA LYS A 12 -18.63 23.96 -8.07
C LYS A 12 -19.44 25.22 -8.37
N ASP A 13 -20.15 25.75 -7.38
CA ASP A 13 -21.00 26.93 -7.55
C ASP A 13 -20.18 28.19 -7.82
N ILE A 14 -19.01 28.31 -7.16
CA ILE A 14 -18.02 29.37 -7.41
C ILE A 14 -17.56 29.31 -8.88
N PHE A 15 -17.18 28.13 -9.37
CA PHE A 15 -16.68 27.97 -10.74
C PHE A 15 -17.77 28.12 -11.81
N GLU A 16 -19.00 27.66 -11.54
CA GLU A 16 -20.14 27.83 -12.43
C GLU A 16 -20.53 29.31 -12.53
N THR A 17 -20.54 30.04 -11.41
CA THR A 17 -20.80 31.49 -11.39
C THR A 17 -19.77 32.25 -12.22
N PHE A 18 -18.49 31.92 -12.07
CA PHE A 18 -17.41 32.45 -12.89
C PHE A 18 -17.54 32.08 -14.38
N SER A 19 -17.95 30.84 -14.67
CA SER A 19 -18.09 30.35 -16.04
C SER A 19 -19.26 31.00 -16.77
N LEU A 20 -20.40 31.15 -16.10
CA LEU A 20 -21.58 31.84 -16.62
C LEU A 20 -21.25 33.31 -16.93
N SER A 21 -20.59 34.01 -16.01
CA SER A 21 -20.19 35.40 -16.24
C SER A 21 -19.16 35.55 -17.37
N SER A 22 -18.18 34.64 -17.47
CA SER A 22 -17.19 34.66 -18.54
C SER A 22 -17.79 34.34 -19.91
N SER A 23 -18.83 33.49 -19.97
CA SER A 23 -19.53 33.14 -21.20
C SER A 23 -20.44 34.26 -21.72
N LEU A 24 -21.01 35.07 -20.80
CA LEU A 24 -21.76 36.29 -21.12
C LEU A 24 -20.83 37.43 -21.57
N ALA A 25 -19.57 37.41 -21.12
CA ALA A 25 -18.54 38.41 -21.41
C ALA A 25 -17.53 37.96 -22.49
N ASN A 26 -17.96 37.24 -23.53
CA ASN A 26 -17.07 36.77 -24.63
C ASN A 26 -16.25 37.88 -25.34
N SER A 27 -16.51 39.16 -25.03
CA SER A 27 -15.79 40.33 -25.55
C SER A 27 -14.92 41.09 -24.53
N GLU A 28 -15.01 40.83 -23.22
CA GLU A 28 -14.25 41.59 -22.21
C GLU A 28 -13.14 40.74 -21.56
N PRO A 29 -11.91 41.29 -21.41
CA PRO A 29 -10.81 40.59 -20.76
C PRO A 29 -11.12 40.35 -19.29
N LEU A 30 -10.70 39.19 -18.77
CA LEU A 30 -10.79 38.92 -17.34
C LEU A 30 -9.81 39.82 -16.60
N ASP A 31 -10.33 40.58 -15.64
CA ASP A 31 -9.52 41.43 -14.78
C ASP A 31 -8.67 40.56 -13.82
N VAL A 32 -7.44 41.01 -13.52
CA VAL A 32 -6.53 40.38 -12.55
C VAL A 32 -7.19 40.27 -11.18
N SER A 33 -8.00 41.27 -10.81
CA SER A 33 -8.78 41.26 -9.56
C SER A 33 -9.78 40.08 -9.52
N MET A 34 -10.33 39.71 -10.68
CA MET A 34 -11.27 38.60 -10.82
C MET A 34 -10.59 37.25 -10.72
N ALA A 35 -9.41 37.10 -11.32
CA ALA A 35 -8.59 35.90 -11.21
C ALA A 35 -8.15 35.64 -9.75
N ARG A 36 -7.78 36.71 -9.03
CA ARG A 36 -7.44 36.64 -7.61
C ARG A 36 -8.64 36.28 -6.73
N ALA A 37 -9.80 36.92 -6.96
CA ALA A 37 -11.02 36.60 -6.23
C ALA A 37 -11.47 35.14 -6.46
N LEU A 38 -11.41 34.65 -7.71
CA LEU A 38 -11.74 33.27 -8.05
C LEU A 38 -10.81 32.28 -7.33
N SER A 39 -9.49 32.44 -7.48
CA SER A 39 -8.51 31.51 -6.91
C SER A 39 -8.57 31.47 -5.38
N SER A 40 -8.68 32.63 -4.73
CA SER A 40 -8.88 32.73 -3.27
C SER A 40 -10.19 32.07 -2.81
N SER A 41 -11.30 32.31 -3.52
CA SER A 41 -12.59 31.69 -3.21
C SER A 41 -12.56 30.16 -3.38
N LEU A 42 -11.92 29.66 -4.44
CA LEU A 42 -11.75 28.22 -4.68
C LEU A 42 -10.88 27.57 -3.59
N LEU A 43 -9.79 28.22 -3.19
CA LEU A 43 -8.92 27.73 -2.11
C LEU A 43 -9.66 27.65 -0.77
N ARG A 44 -10.45 28.68 -0.45
CA ARG A 44 -11.32 28.66 0.73
C ARG A 44 -12.36 27.53 0.64
N GLY A 45 -13.06 27.43 -0.48
CA GLY A 45 -14.03 26.36 -0.72
C GLY A 45 -13.40 24.98 -0.57
N HIS A 46 -12.16 24.80 -1.03
CA HIS A 46 -11.40 23.57 -0.85
C HIS A 46 -11.11 23.24 0.60
N LEU A 47 -10.66 24.21 1.39
CA LEU A 47 -10.45 24.01 2.82
C LEU A 47 -11.77 23.65 3.52
N VAL A 48 -12.86 24.34 3.20
CA VAL A 48 -14.19 24.07 3.78
C VAL A 48 -14.69 22.66 3.42
N GLU A 49 -14.49 22.20 2.18
CA GLU A 49 -14.80 20.81 1.79
C GLU A 49 -13.99 19.78 2.59
N GLN A 50 -12.76 20.10 3.00
CA GLN A 50 -11.89 19.20 3.78
C GLN A 50 -12.23 19.15 5.27
N VAL A 51 -12.48 20.29 5.90
CA VAL A 51 -12.64 20.38 7.36
C VAL A 51 -14.10 20.54 7.80
N GLY A 52 -14.99 20.90 6.88
CA GLY A 52 -16.36 21.28 7.16
C GLY A 52 -16.51 22.77 7.51
N GLU A 53 -17.62 23.36 7.10
CA GLU A 53 -17.89 24.80 7.31
C GLU A 53 -17.89 25.22 8.80
N PRO A 54 -18.47 24.46 9.74
CA PRO A 54 -18.46 24.84 11.15
C PRO A 54 -17.04 24.95 11.73
N LEU A 55 -16.19 23.97 11.42
CA LEU A 55 -14.81 23.93 11.91
C LEU A 55 -13.94 24.99 11.25
N TYR A 56 -14.17 25.30 9.96
CA TYR A 56 -13.49 26.41 9.30
C TYR A 56 -13.76 27.75 10.01
N GLN A 57 -15.02 28.04 10.35
CA GLN A 57 -15.38 29.28 11.04
C GLN A 57 -14.80 29.34 12.45
N GLU A 58 -14.79 28.20 13.16
CA GLU A 58 -14.18 28.09 14.49
C GLU A 58 -12.67 28.37 14.44
N LEU A 59 -11.94 27.70 13.54
CA LEU A 59 -10.49 27.91 13.38
C LEU A 59 -10.16 29.34 12.94
N LEU A 60 -10.99 29.93 12.08
CA LEU A 60 -10.81 31.32 11.66
C LEU A 60 -11.04 32.29 12.83
N ALA A 61 -12.08 32.07 13.63
CA ALA A 61 -12.35 32.88 14.82
C ALA A 61 -11.26 32.75 15.88
N GLU A 62 -10.72 31.52 16.08
CA GLU A 62 -9.59 31.26 16.96
C GLU A 62 -8.32 31.98 16.48
N ALA A 63 -8.04 31.94 15.17
CA ALA A 63 -6.88 32.61 14.59
C ALA A 63 -6.95 34.15 14.71
N VAL A 64 -8.15 34.73 14.69
CA VAL A 64 -8.38 36.16 14.97
C VAL A 64 -8.09 36.48 16.45
N GLY A 65 -8.38 35.55 17.37
CA GLY A 65 -7.95 35.60 18.77
C GLY A 65 -8.55 36.74 19.60
N SER A 66 -9.50 37.51 19.06
CA SER A 66 -10.13 38.66 19.69
C SER A 66 -11.63 38.70 19.44
N THR A 67 -12.40 39.07 20.47
CA THR A 67 -13.85 39.25 20.40
C THR A 67 -14.25 40.71 20.14
N GLU A 68 -13.29 41.64 20.10
CA GLU A 68 -13.54 43.06 19.85
C GLU A 68 -13.97 43.31 18.39
N ASP A 69 -15.05 44.08 18.19
CA ASP A 69 -15.64 44.37 16.86
C ASP A 69 -14.64 44.91 15.82
N ARG A 70 -13.56 45.59 16.26
CA ARG A 70 -12.53 46.13 15.36
C ARG A 70 -11.68 45.06 14.65
N TRP A 71 -11.59 43.86 15.22
CA TRP A 71 -10.80 42.74 14.71
C TRP A 71 -11.65 41.63 14.09
N GLN A 72 -12.99 41.75 14.13
CA GLN A 72 -13.92 40.79 13.53
C GLN A 72 -13.93 40.85 11.99
N ASP A 73 -13.61 42.01 11.40
CA ASP A 73 -13.58 42.19 9.95
C ASP A 73 -12.30 41.60 9.34
N VAL A 74 -12.34 40.30 9.02
CA VAL A 74 -11.26 39.61 8.30
C VAL A 74 -11.33 39.91 6.81
N SER A 75 -10.27 40.51 6.27
CA SER A 75 -10.13 40.83 4.84
C SER A 75 -10.05 39.57 3.97
N VAL A 76 -10.30 39.74 2.66
CA VAL A 76 -10.19 38.65 1.67
C VAL A 76 -8.77 38.08 1.62
N GLU A 77 -7.75 38.94 1.76
CA GLU A 77 -6.35 38.50 1.74
C GLU A 77 -5.98 37.72 3.02
N GLU A 78 -6.47 38.14 4.19
CA GLU A 78 -6.26 37.39 5.44
C GLU A 78 -6.95 36.02 5.39
N LYS A 79 -8.18 35.95 4.85
CA LYS A 79 -8.87 34.67 4.63
C LYS A 79 -8.12 33.78 3.65
N ARG A 80 -7.53 34.37 2.60
CA ARG A 80 -6.67 33.64 1.65
C ARG A 80 -5.45 33.06 2.34
N ILE A 81 -4.69 33.89 3.06
CA ILE A 81 -3.47 33.47 3.77
C ILE A 81 -3.78 32.37 4.79
N PHE A 82 -4.85 32.55 5.58
CA PHE A 82 -5.35 31.55 6.51
C PHE A 82 -5.68 30.23 5.80
N SER A 83 -6.45 30.30 4.70
CA SER A 83 -6.85 29.12 3.96
C SER A 83 -5.64 28.38 3.38
N LEU A 84 -4.69 29.12 2.79
CA LEU A 84 -3.46 28.57 2.23
C LEU A 84 -2.61 27.88 3.29
N TYR A 85 -2.45 28.50 4.46
CA TYR A 85 -1.70 27.93 5.59
C TYR A 85 -2.31 26.59 6.05
N HIS A 86 -3.63 26.55 6.24
CA HIS A 86 -4.31 25.33 6.67
C HIS A 86 -4.31 24.24 5.60
N VAL A 87 -4.50 24.59 4.33
CA VAL A 87 -4.38 23.64 3.22
C VAL A 87 -2.99 23.02 3.21
N LYS A 88 -1.91 23.82 3.21
CA LYS A 88 -0.53 23.31 3.26
C LYS A 88 -0.28 22.35 4.42
N ARG A 89 -0.83 22.66 5.60
CA ARG A 89 -0.71 21.80 6.79
C ARG A 89 -1.48 20.48 6.63
N LEU A 90 -2.67 20.50 6.04
CA LEU A 90 -3.50 19.32 5.81
C LEU A 90 -2.98 18.41 4.69
N GLU A 91 -2.33 19.00 3.66
CA GLU A 91 -1.83 18.27 2.50
C GLU A 91 -0.89 17.11 2.82
N ARG A 92 -0.22 17.15 3.97
CA ARG A 92 0.69 16.09 4.44
C ARG A 92 -0.06 14.89 5.06
N TYR A 93 -1.22 15.13 5.67
CA TYR A 93 -1.92 14.13 6.49
C TYR A 93 -3.19 13.58 5.82
N TYR A 94 -3.69 14.25 4.77
CA TYR A 94 -4.92 13.86 4.11
C TYR A 94 -4.67 12.71 3.12
N GLU A 95 -5.41 11.61 3.25
CA GLU A 95 -5.47 10.55 2.25
C GLU A 95 -6.27 11.07 1.02
N LYS A 96 -5.57 11.69 0.07
CA LYS A 96 -6.17 12.46 -1.05
C LYS A 96 -6.80 11.58 -2.13
N GLY A 97 -8.04 11.16 -1.97
CA GLY A 97 -8.82 10.52 -3.03
C GLY A 97 -10.23 11.09 -3.10
N THR A 98 -10.35 12.40 -3.25
CA THR A 98 -11.63 13.13 -3.07
C THR A 98 -12.65 12.93 -4.18
N SER A 99 -12.25 12.45 -5.37
CA SER A 99 -13.20 12.13 -6.44
C SER A 99 -13.17 10.66 -6.84
N PHE A 100 -14.31 9.98 -6.67
CA PHE A 100 -14.50 8.63 -7.18
C PHE A 100 -14.53 8.65 -8.70
N ASN A 101 -13.59 7.96 -9.35
CA ASN A 101 -13.64 7.75 -10.79
C ASN A 101 -14.47 6.50 -11.09
N PRO A 102 -15.67 6.62 -11.70
CA PRO A 102 -16.56 5.47 -11.92
C PRO A 102 -16.02 4.46 -12.93
N LEU A 103 -15.20 4.88 -13.88
CA LEU A 103 -14.56 3.98 -14.85
C LEU A 103 -13.47 3.12 -14.23
N LEU A 104 -12.84 3.64 -13.18
CA LEU A 104 -11.74 2.98 -12.50
C LEU A 104 -12.20 2.27 -11.21
N GLY A 105 -13.27 2.75 -10.58
CA GLY A 105 -13.86 2.18 -9.37
C GLY A 105 -13.17 2.56 -8.08
N PHE A 106 -12.44 3.67 -8.04
CA PHE A 106 -11.75 4.14 -6.84
C PHE A 106 -11.51 5.65 -6.90
N GLY A 107 -11.14 6.24 -5.76
CA GLY A 107 -10.79 7.65 -5.64
C GLY A 107 -9.53 7.98 -6.44
N VAL A 108 -9.52 9.05 -7.21
CA VAL A 108 -8.34 9.51 -7.95
C VAL A 108 -8.03 10.94 -7.52
N GLU A 109 -6.74 11.23 -7.41
CA GLU A 109 -6.24 12.60 -7.24
C GLU A 109 -6.67 13.46 -8.41
N GLY A 110 -6.90 14.74 -8.14
CA GLY A 110 -7.18 15.69 -9.20
C GLY A 110 -8.66 15.90 -9.49
N SER A 111 -9.53 15.91 -8.47
CA SER A 111 -10.95 16.26 -8.66
C SER A 111 -11.11 17.62 -9.33
N ASP A 112 -10.16 18.53 -9.08
CA ASP A 112 -10.19 19.90 -9.55
C ASP A 112 -9.38 20.09 -10.85
N ASN A 113 -8.85 19.01 -11.44
CA ASN A 113 -8.02 19.06 -12.65
C ASN A 113 -8.70 19.78 -13.82
N GLU A 114 -9.96 19.46 -14.10
CA GLU A 114 -10.71 20.07 -15.20
C GLU A 114 -10.93 21.56 -14.94
N MET A 115 -11.38 21.90 -13.72
CA MET A 115 -11.62 23.27 -13.28
C MET A 115 -10.36 24.13 -13.41
N VAL A 116 -9.22 23.64 -12.91
CA VAL A 116 -7.93 24.32 -12.96
C VAL A 116 -7.42 24.42 -14.38
N THR A 117 -7.58 23.37 -15.20
CA THR A 117 -7.19 23.38 -16.61
C THR A 117 -7.97 24.41 -17.42
N LEU A 118 -9.29 24.51 -17.19
CA LEU A 118 -10.14 25.50 -17.85
C LEU A 118 -9.78 26.93 -17.41
N THR A 119 -9.48 27.11 -16.12
CA THR A 119 -9.04 28.39 -15.57
C THR A 119 -7.71 28.82 -16.20
N GLU A 120 -6.71 27.92 -16.23
CA GLU A 120 -5.41 28.17 -16.89
C GLU A 120 -5.57 28.49 -18.37
N ALA A 121 -6.40 27.75 -19.11
CA ALA A 121 -6.64 28.02 -20.52
C ALA A 121 -7.27 29.40 -20.77
N ARG A 122 -8.13 29.87 -19.86
CA ARG A 122 -8.68 31.24 -19.91
C ARG A 122 -7.62 32.29 -19.61
N LEU A 123 -6.81 32.07 -18.57
CA LEU A 123 -5.68 32.95 -18.22
C LEU A 123 -4.67 33.07 -19.38
N ARG A 124 -4.33 31.94 -20.03
CA ARG A 124 -3.42 31.90 -21.19
C ARG A 124 -3.93 32.72 -22.38
N ARG A 125 -5.22 32.62 -22.71
CA ARG A 125 -5.85 33.45 -23.76
C ARG A 125 -5.84 34.95 -23.42
N GLN A 126 -5.76 35.31 -22.14
CA GLN A 126 -5.71 36.70 -21.69
C GLN A 126 -4.30 37.25 -21.68
N SER A 127 -3.29 36.46 -21.34
CA SER A 127 -1.89 36.93 -21.40
C SER A 127 -1.48 37.38 -22.81
N GLU A 128 -2.14 36.89 -23.86
CA GLU A 128 -1.97 37.36 -25.24
C GLU A 128 -2.58 38.76 -25.49
N ARG A 129 -3.48 39.24 -24.62
CA ARG A 129 -4.27 40.47 -24.78
C ARG A 129 -4.12 41.49 -23.64
N ALA A 130 -3.60 41.08 -22.49
CA ALA A 130 -3.53 41.88 -21.26
C ALA A 130 -2.19 42.61 -21.13
N VAL A 131 -2.22 43.82 -20.55
CA VAL A 131 -1.03 44.67 -20.31
C VAL A 131 -0.19 44.17 -19.13
N LEU A 132 -0.80 43.42 -18.20
CA LEU A 132 -0.14 42.89 -17.01
C LEU A 132 -0.27 41.36 -16.94
N PRO A 133 0.82 40.64 -16.60
CA PRO A 133 0.79 39.20 -16.42
C PRO A 133 0.00 38.79 -15.17
N VAL A 134 -0.50 37.55 -15.17
CA VAL A 134 -1.14 36.93 -14.00
C VAL A 134 -0.14 36.82 -12.86
N THR A 135 -0.54 37.18 -11.64
CA THR A 135 0.33 37.11 -10.46
C THR A 135 0.57 35.67 -10.02
N SER A 136 1.79 35.35 -9.56
CA SER A 136 2.15 34.01 -9.08
C SER A 136 1.26 33.49 -7.95
N ASP A 137 0.69 34.37 -7.12
CA ASP A 137 -0.28 34.04 -6.08
C ASP A 137 -1.50 33.26 -6.59
N VAL A 138 -2.03 33.65 -7.75
CA VAL A 138 -3.19 32.98 -8.38
C VAL A 138 -2.82 31.56 -8.77
N LEU A 139 -1.61 31.37 -9.30
CA LEU A 139 -1.13 30.05 -9.71
C LEU A 139 -0.83 29.17 -8.49
N ALA A 140 -0.31 29.75 -7.40
CA ALA A 140 -0.08 29.05 -6.14
C ALA A 140 -1.39 28.55 -5.53
N ASP A 141 -2.40 29.41 -5.44
CA ASP A 141 -3.73 29.05 -4.94
C ASP A 141 -4.35 27.91 -5.74
N LEU A 142 -4.28 27.96 -7.08
CA LEU A 142 -4.78 26.89 -7.96
C LEU A 142 -4.01 25.57 -7.81
N MET A 143 -2.70 25.62 -7.53
CA MET A 143 -1.88 24.42 -7.31
C MET A 143 -2.16 23.72 -5.97
N HIS A 144 -2.69 24.45 -4.99
CA HIS A 144 -3.04 23.92 -3.67
C HIS A 144 -4.46 23.31 -3.61
N LEU A 145 -5.22 23.37 -4.70
CA LEU A 145 -6.45 22.58 -4.87
C LEU A 145 -6.14 21.08 -5.03
N ASP A 146 -7.18 20.23 -5.10
CA ASP A 146 -7.00 18.79 -5.40
C ASP A 146 -6.70 18.62 -6.90
N VAL A 147 -5.42 18.79 -7.25
CA VAL A 147 -4.88 18.66 -8.59
C VAL A 147 -3.84 17.54 -8.67
N SER A 148 -3.74 16.89 -9.84
CA SER A 148 -2.66 15.95 -10.10
C SER A 148 -1.34 16.68 -10.36
N TRP A 149 -0.23 15.97 -10.16
CA TRP A 149 1.12 16.49 -10.45
C TRP A 149 1.27 16.97 -11.91
N THR A 150 0.54 16.38 -12.87
CA THR A 150 0.56 16.80 -14.28
C THR A 150 -0.05 18.18 -14.49
N VAL A 151 -1.17 18.47 -13.82
CA VAL A 151 -1.83 19.78 -13.88
C VAL A 151 -0.99 20.83 -13.16
N ALA A 152 -0.42 20.48 -12.01
CA ALA A 152 0.53 21.37 -11.34
C ALA A 152 1.77 21.66 -12.22
N LEU A 153 2.37 20.65 -12.86
CA LEU A 153 3.50 20.85 -13.77
C LEU A 153 3.13 21.78 -14.95
N ARG A 154 1.90 21.67 -15.47
CA ARG A 154 1.37 22.58 -16.50
C ARG A 154 1.28 24.01 -15.99
N LEU A 155 0.76 24.23 -14.77
CA LEU A 155 0.73 25.57 -14.15
C LEU A 155 2.14 26.15 -13.94
N LEU A 156 3.11 25.33 -13.51
CA LEU A 156 4.50 25.75 -13.36
C LEU A 156 5.11 26.15 -14.71
N THR A 157 4.81 25.39 -15.77
CA THR A 157 5.27 25.69 -17.13
C THR A 157 4.65 26.99 -17.63
N TYR A 158 3.34 27.19 -17.41
CA TYR A 158 2.65 28.44 -17.73
C TYR A 158 3.27 29.63 -16.99
N ALA A 159 3.58 29.49 -15.70
CA ALA A 159 4.24 30.55 -14.92
C ALA A 159 5.57 30.99 -15.55
N LYS A 160 6.36 30.04 -16.09
CA LYS A 160 7.62 30.33 -16.80
C LYS A 160 7.39 31.05 -18.13
N GLU A 161 6.36 30.65 -18.87
CA GLU A 161 6.01 31.25 -20.17
C GLU A 161 5.51 32.69 -20.02
N VAL A 162 4.79 33.01 -18.94
CA VAL A 162 4.21 34.34 -18.69
C VAL A 162 5.24 35.36 -18.22
N HIS A 163 6.37 34.92 -17.66
CA HIS A 163 7.48 35.78 -17.25
C HIS A 163 8.79 35.45 -17.99
N PRO A 164 8.88 35.71 -19.31
CA PRO A 164 10.07 35.39 -20.11
C PRO A 164 11.33 36.18 -19.72
N SER A 165 11.18 37.27 -18.96
CA SER A 165 12.23 38.23 -18.62
C SER A 165 13.22 37.74 -17.55
N HIS A 166 13.60 36.47 -17.59
CA HIS A 166 14.56 35.81 -16.68
C HIS A 166 14.15 35.74 -15.19
N ILE A 167 12.87 35.93 -14.87
CA ILE A 167 12.37 35.75 -13.48
C ILE A 167 11.77 34.34 -13.41
N ASP A 168 12.49 33.41 -12.79
CA ASP A 168 11.95 32.08 -12.54
C ASP A 168 10.77 32.15 -11.53
N PRO A 169 9.77 31.26 -11.64
CA PRO A 169 8.64 31.26 -10.73
C PRO A 169 9.05 31.01 -9.27
N PRO A 170 8.26 31.47 -8.29
CA PRO A 170 8.54 31.26 -6.87
C PRO A 170 8.79 29.80 -6.50
N THR A 171 9.70 29.56 -5.54
CA THR A 171 10.08 28.21 -5.06
C THR A 171 8.87 27.40 -4.62
N GLU A 172 7.84 28.04 -4.04
CA GLU A 172 6.57 27.41 -3.65
C GLU A 172 5.90 26.62 -4.78
N LEU A 173 5.84 27.16 -6.00
CA LEU A 173 5.20 26.46 -7.13
C LEU A 173 5.98 25.19 -7.49
N ARG A 174 7.30 25.24 -7.35
CA ARG A 174 8.16 24.09 -7.63
C ARG A 174 8.06 23.05 -6.53
N ASP A 175 8.09 23.48 -5.27
CA ASP A 175 7.92 22.61 -4.09
C ASP A 175 6.56 21.91 -4.13
N ARG A 176 5.49 22.61 -4.50
CA ARG A 176 4.18 22.00 -4.65
C ARG A 176 4.15 20.94 -5.75
N VAL A 177 4.74 21.20 -6.91
CA VAL A 177 4.84 20.22 -8.00
C VAL A 177 5.64 18.99 -7.56
N THR A 178 6.83 19.18 -6.98
CA THR A 178 7.68 18.06 -6.52
C THR A 178 7.03 17.29 -5.37
N GLY A 179 6.31 17.97 -4.48
CA GLY A 179 5.49 17.36 -3.44
C GLY A 179 4.38 16.47 -4.00
N LEU A 180 3.66 16.88 -5.05
CA LEU A 180 2.66 16.02 -5.71
C LEU A 180 3.30 14.85 -6.48
N MET A 181 4.52 15.04 -6.98
CA MET A 181 5.29 13.99 -7.67
C MET A 181 5.85 12.94 -6.71
N THR A 182 5.98 13.23 -5.41
CA THR A 182 6.66 12.38 -4.42
C THR A 182 5.79 11.98 -3.23
N GLY A 183 4.70 12.71 -2.99
CA GLY A 183 3.77 12.53 -1.88
C GLY A 183 3.02 11.22 -1.92
N TYR A 184 2.30 10.93 -0.83
CA TYR A 184 1.64 9.65 -0.63
C TYR A 184 0.58 9.35 -1.69
N ARG A 185 0.43 8.09 -2.09
CA ARG A 185 -0.58 7.62 -3.04
C ARG A 185 -1.85 7.31 -2.29
N SER A 186 -2.94 7.88 -2.79
CA SER A 186 -4.27 7.45 -2.42
C SER A 186 -4.64 6.29 -3.34
N ASN A 187 -4.85 5.10 -2.78
CA ASN A 187 -5.30 3.89 -3.48
C ASN A 187 -4.23 3.12 -4.29
N GLY A 188 -2.94 3.42 -4.10
CA GLY A 188 -1.82 2.56 -4.54
C GLY A 188 -1.61 2.42 -6.06
N LEU A 189 -2.20 3.30 -6.88
CA LEU A 189 -2.13 3.22 -8.35
C LEU A 189 -1.24 4.30 -8.97
N GLY A 190 -0.56 3.91 -10.05
CA GLY A 190 0.34 4.78 -10.84
C GLY A 190 1.71 4.97 -10.20
N SER A 191 2.78 4.93 -11.00
CA SER A 191 4.11 5.30 -10.51
C SER A 191 4.19 6.81 -10.30
N ARG A 192 4.72 7.21 -9.14
CA ARG A 192 5.10 8.60 -8.85
C ARG A 192 6.33 8.98 -9.69
N PRO A 193 6.35 10.12 -10.41
CA PRO A 193 7.44 10.49 -11.33
C PRO A 193 8.65 11.05 -10.56
N TRP A 194 9.28 10.21 -9.75
CA TRP A 194 10.39 10.60 -8.86
C TRP A 194 11.64 11.09 -9.63
N GLU A 195 11.91 10.54 -10.82
CA GLU A 195 13.03 11.00 -11.67
C GLU A 195 12.85 12.46 -12.07
N GLU A 196 11.62 12.84 -12.43
CA GLU A 196 11.27 14.20 -12.80
C GLU A 196 11.36 15.14 -11.60
N ALA A 197 10.97 14.69 -10.40
CA ALA A 197 11.14 15.45 -9.17
C ALA A 197 12.62 15.72 -8.86
N LEU A 198 13.49 14.71 -9.00
CA LEU A 198 14.94 14.88 -8.85
C LEU A 198 15.54 15.80 -9.93
N ARG A 199 15.02 15.74 -11.17
CA ARG A 199 15.41 16.65 -12.25
C ARG A 199 15.07 18.10 -11.90
N LEU A 200 13.87 18.37 -11.40
CA LEU A 200 13.44 19.71 -10.95
C LEU A 200 14.26 20.20 -9.75
N TYR A 201 14.61 19.32 -8.82
CA TYR A 201 15.51 19.64 -7.72
C TYR A 201 16.91 20.02 -8.24
N ALA A 202 17.50 19.22 -9.13
CA ALA A 202 18.81 19.52 -9.70
C ALA A 202 18.84 20.88 -10.42
N GLN A 203 17.78 21.21 -11.16
CA GLN A 203 17.62 22.52 -11.79
C GLN A 203 17.53 23.67 -10.78
N SER A 204 16.87 23.44 -9.65
CA SER A 204 16.76 24.45 -8.58
C SER A 204 18.11 24.82 -8.02
N VAL A 205 18.92 23.80 -7.71
CA VAL A 205 20.24 24.02 -7.12
C VAL A 205 21.24 24.54 -8.16
N SER A 206 21.19 24.09 -9.41
CA SER A 206 22.13 24.55 -10.44
C SER A 206 21.98 26.02 -10.80
N ASN A 207 20.76 26.53 -10.69
CA ASN A 207 20.44 27.90 -11.11
C ASN A 207 20.67 28.93 -9.97
N GLY A 208 21.13 28.49 -8.79
CA GLY A 208 21.47 29.37 -7.67
C GLY A 208 20.27 30.05 -7.00
N TYR A 209 19.09 29.43 -7.08
CA TYR A 209 17.88 29.95 -6.43
C TYR A 209 17.84 29.64 -4.95
N ASP A 210 17.08 30.44 -4.19
CA ASP A 210 16.75 30.16 -2.79
C ASP A 210 15.99 28.84 -2.70
N THR A 211 16.70 27.80 -2.26
CA THR A 211 16.16 26.49 -1.91
C THR A 211 15.62 26.53 -0.49
N SER A 212 14.44 25.93 -0.31
CA SER A 212 13.82 25.81 1.00
C SER A 212 14.13 24.45 1.62
N LEU A 213 13.87 24.30 2.92
CA LEU A 213 13.94 23.00 3.58
C LEU A 213 12.94 22.01 2.96
N THR A 214 11.78 22.50 2.52
CA THR A 214 10.76 21.75 1.76
C THR A 214 11.30 21.27 0.42
N THR A 215 12.08 22.08 -0.30
CA THR A 215 12.73 21.69 -1.56
C THR A 215 13.64 20.48 -1.37
N HIS A 216 14.45 20.47 -0.31
CA HIS A 216 15.30 19.31 0.02
C HIS A 216 14.48 18.11 0.51
N THR A 217 13.41 18.34 1.27
CA THR A 217 12.49 17.29 1.75
C THR A 217 11.90 16.51 0.58
N HIS A 218 11.38 17.19 -0.43
CA HIS A 218 10.83 16.52 -1.62
C HIS A 218 11.90 15.80 -2.45
N ALA A 219 13.14 16.28 -2.47
CA ALA A 219 14.24 15.53 -3.09
C ALA A 219 14.53 14.22 -2.33
N LEU A 220 14.50 14.24 -1.00
CA LEU A 220 14.66 13.05 -0.17
C LEU A 220 13.47 12.08 -0.33
N ASP A 221 12.24 12.59 -0.40
CA ASP A 221 11.07 11.77 -0.71
C ASP A 221 11.18 11.15 -2.10
N ALA A 222 11.69 11.87 -3.11
CA ALA A 222 11.95 11.31 -4.44
C ALA A 222 12.99 10.17 -4.40
N LEU A 223 14.04 10.30 -3.58
CA LEU A 223 15.01 9.23 -3.35
C LEU A 223 14.36 8.01 -2.71
N TRP A 224 13.49 8.20 -1.72
CA TRP A 224 12.69 7.12 -1.14
C TRP A 224 11.83 6.44 -2.22
N ARG A 225 11.11 7.23 -3.03
CA ARG A 225 10.27 6.76 -4.15
C ARG A 225 11.04 6.00 -5.24
N SER A 226 12.33 6.27 -5.41
CA SER A 226 13.17 5.49 -6.35
C SER A 226 13.32 4.03 -5.92
N GLY A 227 13.18 3.76 -4.62
CA GLY A 227 13.30 2.43 -4.04
C GLY A 227 11.99 1.66 -3.97
N ASP A 228 10.93 2.23 -4.51
CA ASP A 228 9.58 1.83 -4.20
C ASP A 228 9.09 0.67 -5.07
N THR A 229 9.28 -0.56 -4.59
CA THR A 229 8.98 -1.80 -5.33
C THR A 229 7.54 -2.29 -5.11
N PHE A 230 6.55 -1.40 -5.24
CA PHE A 230 5.11 -1.71 -5.07
C PHE A 230 4.62 -2.98 -5.76
N HIS A 231 5.19 -3.29 -6.93
CA HIS A 231 4.73 -4.41 -7.74
C HIS A 231 5.37 -5.75 -7.37
N LYS A 232 6.40 -5.75 -6.52
CA LYS A 232 7.21 -6.94 -6.25
C LYS A 232 7.65 -6.99 -4.79
N VAL A 233 6.75 -7.54 -3.97
CA VAL A 233 6.90 -7.74 -2.51
C VAL A 233 8.13 -8.59 -2.10
N HIS A 234 8.88 -9.13 -3.07
CA HIS A 234 10.08 -9.95 -2.84
C HIS A 234 11.35 -9.38 -3.49
N GLN A 235 11.28 -8.22 -4.13
CA GLN A 235 12.44 -7.63 -4.78
C GLN A 235 13.11 -6.63 -3.84
N THR A 236 14.22 -7.07 -3.24
CA THR A 236 15.19 -6.16 -2.63
C THR A 236 15.81 -5.29 -3.72
N LEU A 237 16.01 -4.01 -3.43
CA LEU A 237 16.73 -3.11 -4.32
C LEU A 237 18.13 -3.63 -4.57
N ASP A 238 18.63 -3.40 -5.78
CA ASP A 238 20.01 -3.70 -6.12
C ASP A 238 20.97 -2.89 -5.22
N LYS A 239 22.10 -3.49 -4.85
CA LYS A 239 23.09 -2.85 -3.97
C LYS A 239 23.68 -1.58 -4.59
N GLY A 240 23.86 -1.54 -5.91
CA GLY A 240 24.31 -0.36 -6.63
C GLY A 240 23.30 0.79 -6.52
N HIS A 241 22.00 0.47 -6.62
CA HIS A 241 20.94 1.47 -6.42
C HIS A 241 20.89 1.98 -4.98
N GLN A 242 21.02 1.09 -3.99
CA GLN A 242 21.08 1.47 -2.57
C GLN A 242 22.24 2.43 -2.28
N GLU A 243 23.41 2.17 -2.86
CA GLU A 243 24.58 3.03 -2.69
C GLU A 243 24.41 4.38 -3.42
N TRP A 244 23.77 4.38 -4.59
CA TRP A 244 23.40 5.64 -5.26
C TRP A 244 22.45 6.48 -4.42
N VAL A 245 21.38 5.88 -3.86
CA VAL A 245 20.44 6.56 -2.96
C VAL A 245 21.17 7.13 -1.74
N TRP A 246 22.06 6.35 -1.12
CA TRP A 246 22.82 6.80 0.04
C TRP A 246 23.70 8.02 -0.27
N ASN A 247 24.44 7.98 -1.37
CA ASN A 247 25.31 9.08 -1.78
C ASN A 247 24.50 10.34 -2.12
N ALA A 248 23.36 10.19 -2.81
CA ALA A 248 22.46 11.29 -3.12
C ALA A 248 21.87 11.92 -1.84
N LEU A 249 21.45 11.09 -0.88
CA LEU A 249 20.95 11.56 0.42
C LEU A 249 22.02 12.37 1.17
N LEU A 250 23.25 11.88 1.23
CA LEU A 250 24.36 12.60 1.87
C LEU A 250 24.65 13.94 1.18
N GLN A 251 24.51 14.01 -0.14
CA GLN A 251 24.67 15.25 -0.90
C GLN A 251 23.56 16.26 -0.57
N VAL A 252 22.29 15.83 -0.55
CA VAL A 252 21.16 16.69 -0.15
C VAL A 252 21.34 17.18 1.28
N ARG A 253 21.74 16.30 2.21
CA ARG A 253 22.01 16.65 3.61
C ARG A 253 23.14 17.66 3.77
N ARG A 254 24.20 17.51 2.99
CA ARG A 254 25.33 18.45 3.01
C ARG A 254 24.91 19.84 2.54
N ARG A 255 24.14 19.93 1.46
CA ARG A 255 23.68 21.21 0.90
C ARG A 255 22.80 21.99 1.86
N ALA A 256 21.80 21.34 2.46
CA ALA A 256 20.95 21.99 3.47
C ALA A 256 21.75 22.59 4.64
N LYS A 257 22.89 21.96 5.01
CA LYS A 257 23.82 22.49 6.01
C LYS A 257 24.67 23.64 5.48
N GLU A 258 25.20 23.54 4.26
CA GLU A 258 26.00 24.59 3.61
C GLU A 258 25.19 25.88 3.41
N GLU A 259 23.89 25.75 3.17
CA GLU A 259 22.92 26.85 3.04
C GLU A 259 22.45 27.42 4.40
N ASN A 260 22.90 26.88 5.53
CA ASN A 260 22.53 27.28 6.89
C ASN A 260 21.01 27.28 7.15
N LEU A 261 20.26 26.35 6.53
CA LEU A 261 18.82 26.23 6.75
C LEU A 261 18.51 25.79 8.19
N SER A 262 17.49 26.39 8.80
CA SER A 262 17.06 26.06 10.16
C SER A 262 16.23 24.77 10.18
N ILE A 263 16.83 23.66 10.63
CA ILE A 263 16.14 22.37 10.80
C ILE A 263 15.40 22.36 12.15
N ARG A 264 14.21 22.97 12.21
CA ARG A 264 13.35 23.07 13.41
C ARG A 264 11.87 23.12 13.03
N GLY A 265 10.98 22.85 14.00
CA GLY A 265 9.54 22.91 13.79
C GLY A 265 9.03 21.89 12.77
N ASP A 266 7.83 22.12 12.20
CA ASP A 266 7.14 21.16 11.33
C ASP A 266 7.92 20.83 10.05
N GLU A 267 8.54 21.84 9.43
CA GLU A 267 9.40 21.67 8.24
C GLU A 267 10.67 20.89 8.59
N GLY A 268 11.27 21.16 9.74
CA GLY A 268 12.40 20.39 10.28
C GLY A 268 12.05 18.92 10.53
N CYS A 269 10.86 18.66 11.09
CA CYS A 269 10.37 17.30 11.31
C CYS A 269 10.13 16.58 9.97
N ALA A 270 9.56 17.27 8.97
CA ALA A 270 9.38 16.72 7.62
C ALA A 270 10.72 16.31 7.00
N TYR A 271 11.69 17.22 7.06
CA TYR A 271 13.02 16.98 6.53
C TYR A 271 13.72 15.79 7.20
N MET A 272 13.66 15.70 8.54
CA MET A 272 14.24 14.58 9.28
C MET A 272 13.52 13.26 8.97
N GLU A 273 12.19 13.26 8.88
CA GLU A 273 11.41 12.10 8.45
C GLU A 273 11.84 11.62 7.06
N SER A 274 12.00 12.53 6.08
CA SER A 274 12.45 12.16 4.73
C SER A 274 13.90 11.69 4.69
N LEU A 275 14.76 12.16 5.60
CA LEU A 275 16.09 11.57 5.80
C LEU A 275 15.99 10.12 6.32
N VAL A 276 15.09 9.84 7.26
CA VAL A 276 14.83 8.48 7.75
C VAL A 276 14.32 7.59 6.61
N LYS A 277 13.36 8.08 5.81
CA LYS A 277 12.84 7.37 4.61
C LYS A 277 13.96 7.02 3.64
N GLY A 278 14.78 7.99 3.27
CA GLY A 278 15.87 7.78 2.32
C GLY A 278 16.96 6.84 2.86
N ALA A 279 17.27 6.91 4.16
CA ALA A 279 18.20 5.99 4.82
C ALA A 279 17.65 4.55 4.86
N ALA A 280 16.34 4.40 5.11
CA ALA A 280 15.64 3.12 5.03
C ALA A 280 15.71 2.52 3.61
N THR A 281 15.43 3.32 2.58
CA THR A 281 15.55 2.90 1.16
C THR A 281 16.99 2.51 0.79
N ALA A 282 17.98 3.22 1.30
CA ALA A 282 19.39 2.89 1.14
C ALA A 282 19.84 1.62 1.89
N GLY A 283 18.94 0.98 2.65
CA GLY A 283 19.27 -0.21 3.44
C GLY A 283 20.19 0.08 4.64
N ARG A 284 20.27 1.34 5.10
CA ARG A 284 21.12 1.77 6.22
C ARG A 284 20.28 1.90 7.50
N TRP A 285 19.90 0.76 8.08
CA TRP A 285 19.00 0.74 9.25
C TRP A 285 19.60 1.46 10.47
N GLU A 286 20.90 1.35 10.72
CA GLU A 286 21.57 2.06 11.81
C GLU A 286 21.48 3.58 11.63
N ALA A 287 21.62 4.06 10.40
CA ALA A 287 21.51 5.47 10.08
C ALA A 287 20.06 5.96 10.23
N ALA A 288 19.07 5.18 9.79
CA ALA A 288 17.65 5.51 9.97
C ALA A 288 17.29 5.64 11.46
N VAL A 289 17.78 4.72 12.30
CA VAL A 289 17.61 4.76 13.75
C VAL A 289 18.34 5.94 14.38
N ALA A 290 19.58 6.22 13.97
CA ALA A 290 20.34 7.35 14.48
C ALA A 290 19.66 8.68 14.13
N LEU A 291 19.15 8.83 12.91
CA LEU A 291 18.39 10.01 12.49
C LEU A 291 17.09 10.17 13.28
N LEU A 292 16.39 9.06 13.60
CA LEU A 292 15.24 9.09 14.49
C LEU A 292 15.64 9.50 15.93
N SER A 293 16.81 9.06 16.39
CA SER A 293 17.33 9.39 17.73
C SER A 293 17.84 10.83 17.84
N ASP A 294 18.24 11.44 16.71
CA ASP A 294 18.59 12.86 16.60
C ASP A 294 17.36 13.78 16.75
N MET A 295 16.14 13.22 16.67
CA MET A 295 14.89 13.95 16.92
C MET A 295 14.61 13.96 18.43
N ASP A 296 14.25 15.12 18.97
CA ASP A 296 14.08 15.33 20.40
C ASP A 296 12.70 14.81 20.85
N THR A 297 12.70 14.04 21.94
CA THR A 297 11.49 13.48 22.56
C THR A 297 11.08 14.24 23.82
N THR A 298 11.75 15.35 24.16
CA THR A 298 11.47 16.08 25.41
C THR A 298 10.17 16.89 25.36
N GLU A 299 9.29 16.64 26.33
CA GLU A 299 8.04 17.39 26.60
C GLU A 299 8.31 18.77 27.24
N ALA A 300 9.13 19.62 26.61
CA ALA A 300 9.36 20.99 27.10
C ALA A 300 8.43 22.00 26.40
N GLU A 301 7.88 22.95 27.16
CA GLU A 301 6.80 23.91 26.86
C GLU A 301 7.04 24.91 25.69
N THR A 302 7.97 24.63 24.78
CA THR A 302 8.12 25.39 23.51
C THR A 302 8.12 24.45 22.31
N SER A 303 6.95 23.86 22.04
CA SER A 303 6.73 22.82 21.02
C SER A 303 7.19 23.20 19.60
N HIS A 304 7.12 24.47 19.22
CA HIS A 304 7.43 24.93 17.85
C HIS A 304 8.92 24.89 17.46
N ARG A 305 9.83 24.65 18.42
CA ARG A 305 11.29 24.57 18.18
C ARG A 305 11.84 23.15 18.20
N LEU A 306 11.05 22.18 18.65
CA LEU A 306 11.48 20.80 18.86
C LEU A 306 11.34 20.00 17.57
N LEU A 307 12.26 19.05 17.37
CA LEU A 307 12.17 18.06 16.29
C LEU A 307 11.47 16.83 16.85
N VAL A 308 10.14 16.81 16.84
CA VAL A 308 9.37 15.69 17.40
C VAL A 308 9.29 14.56 16.36
N PRO A 309 9.67 13.31 16.72
CA PRO A 309 9.51 12.17 15.81
C PRO A 309 8.05 11.99 15.39
N THR A 310 7.77 11.97 14.08
CA THR A 310 6.41 11.67 13.58
C THR A 310 6.10 10.17 13.64
N ALA A 311 4.82 9.82 13.54
CA ALA A 311 4.39 8.42 13.43
C ALA A 311 5.11 7.71 12.25
N GLU A 312 5.21 8.38 11.11
CA GLU A 312 5.90 7.92 9.92
C GLU A 312 7.41 7.74 10.16
N SER A 313 8.06 8.64 10.89
CA SER A 313 9.49 8.54 11.22
C SER A 313 9.80 7.23 11.96
N PHE A 314 8.98 6.89 12.96
CA PHE A 314 9.07 5.59 13.65
C PHE A 314 8.86 4.42 12.69
N VAL A 315 7.82 4.49 11.86
CA VAL A 315 7.46 3.41 10.94
C VAL A 315 8.54 3.14 9.91
N PHE A 316 9.14 4.16 9.31
CA PHE A 316 10.25 3.98 8.36
C PHE A 316 11.52 3.46 9.02
N ALA A 317 11.81 3.84 10.26
CA ALA A 317 12.91 3.24 11.02
C ALA A 317 12.64 1.74 11.34
N MET A 318 11.41 1.38 11.70
CA MET A 318 10.99 -0.02 11.87
C MET A 318 11.11 -0.82 10.57
N ILE A 319 10.66 -0.26 9.44
CA ILE A 319 10.80 -0.87 8.11
C ILE A 319 12.27 -1.13 7.79
N ALA A 320 13.16 -0.16 8.03
CA ALA A 320 14.60 -0.33 7.81
C ALA A 320 15.16 -1.51 8.64
N CYS A 321 14.77 -1.61 9.90
CA CYS A 321 15.14 -2.73 10.77
C CYS A 321 14.61 -4.07 10.24
N HIS A 322 13.36 -4.11 9.75
CA HIS A 322 12.79 -5.33 9.18
C HIS A 322 13.55 -5.80 7.94
N VAL A 323 13.85 -4.88 7.00
CA VAL A 323 14.61 -5.20 5.79
C VAL A 323 16.00 -5.75 6.14
N ALA A 324 16.64 -5.18 7.18
CA ALA A 324 17.90 -5.67 7.74
C ALA A 324 17.76 -6.96 8.60
N ARG A 325 16.54 -7.49 8.76
CA ARG A 325 16.19 -8.64 9.60
C ARG A 325 16.48 -8.46 11.10
N ASN A 326 16.55 -7.22 11.56
CA ASN A 326 16.74 -6.89 12.97
C ASN A 326 15.39 -6.76 13.70
N ALA A 327 14.78 -7.91 14.01
CA ALA A 327 13.49 -7.99 14.67
C ALA A 327 13.47 -7.42 16.10
N VAL A 328 14.59 -7.55 16.83
CA VAL A 328 14.70 -7.11 18.23
C VAL A 328 14.64 -5.60 18.32
N PHE A 329 15.42 -4.90 17.49
CA PHE A 329 15.44 -3.44 17.51
C PHE A 329 14.12 -2.85 17.04
N SER A 330 13.49 -3.46 16.02
CA SER A 330 12.15 -3.07 15.59
C SER A 330 11.09 -3.21 16.69
N ALA A 331 11.15 -4.27 17.51
CA ALA A 331 10.23 -4.44 18.63
C ALA A 331 10.38 -3.34 19.70
N SER A 332 11.61 -2.89 19.97
CA SER A 332 11.88 -1.76 20.84
C SER A 332 11.30 -0.46 20.29
N LEU A 333 11.52 -0.18 18.99
CA LEU A 333 10.94 0.99 18.32
C LEU A 333 9.40 0.95 18.31
N ARG A 334 8.80 -0.22 18.08
CA ARG A 334 7.35 -0.42 18.17
C ARG A 334 6.84 -0.11 19.57
N SER A 335 7.57 -0.50 20.61
CA SER A 335 7.19 -0.20 22.00
C SER A 335 7.21 1.30 22.28
N LEU A 336 8.22 2.02 21.77
CA LEU A 336 8.30 3.49 21.85
C LEU A 336 7.20 4.17 21.04
N PHE A 337 6.95 3.71 19.82
CA PHE A 337 5.86 4.21 18.97
C PHE A 337 4.52 4.18 19.69
N LYS A 338 4.22 3.07 20.39
CA LYS A 338 2.97 2.90 21.15
C LYS A 338 2.82 3.84 22.35
N LEU A 339 3.89 4.47 22.84
CA LEU A 339 3.80 5.45 23.91
C LEU A 339 3.19 6.78 23.42
N THR A 340 3.39 7.11 22.14
CA THR A 340 3.03 8.42 21.57
C THR A 340 1.96 8.33 20.49
N TYR A 341 1.92 7.24 19.74
CA TYR A 341 1.13 7.09 18.52
C TYR A 341 0.31 5.81 18.49
N THR A 342 -0.68 5.80 17.60
CA THR A 342 -1.44 4.60 17.25
C THR A 342 -1.29 4.31 15.77
N TRP A 343 -1.64 3.09 15.33
CA TRP A 343 -1.62 2.76 13.89
C TRP A 343 -2.57 3.61 13.04
N GLN A 344 -3.59 4.25 13.64
CA GLN A 344 -4.45 5.22 12.94
C GLN A 344 -3.74 6.54 12.64
N SER A 345 -2.65 6.84 13.35
CA SER A 345 -1.85 8.05 13.15
C SER A 345 -0.97 7.96 11.90
N VAL A 346 -0.90 6.79 11.24
CA VAL A 346 -0.01 6.50 10.12
C VAL A 346 -0.81 6.51 8.82
N HIS A 347 -0.33 7.23 7.81
CA HIS A 347 -0.93 7.19 6.48
C HIS A 347 -1.02 5.76 5.91
N SER A 348 -2.13 5.38 5.26
CA SER A 348 -2.40 4.02 4.74
C SER A 348 -1.27 3.44 3.88
N GLU A 349 -0.70 4.23 2.97
CA GLU A 349 0.46 3.78 2.18
C GLU A 349 1.67 3.42 3.06
N VAL A 350 1.96 4.20 4.10
CA VAL A 350 3.06 3.93 5.04
C VAL A 350 2.76 2.68 5.87
N LEU A 351 1.51 2.51 6.30
CA LEU A 351 1.05 1.31 6.97
C LEU A 351 1.19 0.07 6.07
N LEU A 352 0.89 0.20 4.77
CA LEU A 352 1.10 -0.88 3.79
C LEU A 352 2.59 -1.27 3.72
N HIS A 353 3.50 -0.29 3.62
CA HIS A 353 4.94 -0.57 3.64
C HIS A 353 5.38 -1.27 4.92
N TYR A 354 4.84 -0.84 6.07
CA TYR A 354 5.10 -1.49 7.35
C TYR A 354 4.65 -2.95 7.34
N VAL A 355 3.39 -3.23 6.98
CA VAL A 355 2.82 -4.58 6.94
C VAL A 355 3.60 -5.46 5.96
N GLN A 356 3.96 -4.95 4.78
CA GLN A 356 4.78 -5.69 3.82
C GLN A 356 6.17 -6.00 4.37
N SER A 357 6.79 -5.06 5.09
CA SER A 357 8.14 -5.25 5.66
C SER A 357 8.20 -6.36 6.72
N LEU A 358 7.08 -6.64 7.42
CA LEU A 358 7.01 -7.73 8.42
C LEU A 358 7.38 -9.10 7.84
N ARG A 359 7.24 -9.30 6.53
CA ARG A 359 7.64 -10.55 5.84
C ARG A 359 9.12 -10.85 5.98
N HIS A 360 9.97 -9.84 6.14
CA HIS A 360 11.42 -10.04 6.33
C HIS A 360 11.75 -10.61 7.72
N VAL A 361 10.87 -10.40 8.70
CA VAL A 361 11.08 -10.82 10.10
C VAL A 361 10.10 -11.89 10.57
N VAL A 362 9.13 -12.30 9.74
CA VAL A 362 8.06 -13.24 10.12
C VAL A 362 8.55 -14.57 10.69
N ARG A 363 9.73 -15.04 10.29
CA ARG A 363 10.36 -16.27 10.83
C ARG A 363 11.21 -16.04 12.07
N LEU A 364 11.55 -14.79 12.37
CA LEU A 364 12.46 -14.37 13.43
C LEU A 364 11.70 -13.77 14.63
N ALA A 365 10.49 -13.27 14.39
CA ALA A 365 9.72 -12.47 15.33
C ALA A 365 8.37 -13.13 15.65
N PRO A 366 8.17 -13.68 16.85
CA PRO A 366 6.89 -14.27 17.24
C PRO A 366 5.78 -13.21 17.40
N TRP A 367 6.14 -11.95 17.65
CA TRP A 367 5.20 -10.83 17.86
C TRP A 367 4.50 -10.35 16.58
N VAL A 368 4.85 -10.87 15.40
CA VAL A 368 4.26 -10.40 14.13
C VAL A 368 2.75 -10.62 14.09
N GLY A 369 2.23 -11.72 14.66
CA GLY A 369 0.78 -11.93 14.73
C GLY A 369 0.08 -10.91 15.62
N GLU A 370 0.65 -10.59 16.77
CA GLU A 370 0.15 -9.53 17.66
C GLU A 370 0.13 -8.15 16.95
N ALA A 371 1.16 -7.84 16.16
CA ALA A 371 1.19 -6.59 15.39
C ALA A 371 0.07 -6.53 14.34
N VAL A 372 -0.21 -7.63 13.65
CA VAL A 372 -1.30 -7.69 12.66
C VAL A 372 -2.66 -7.55 13.34
N GLU A 373 -2.89 -8.23 14.46
CA GLU A 373 -4.13 -8.09 15.24
C GLU A 373 -4.35 -6.66 15.72
N GLU A 374 -3.31 -6.01 16.21
CA GLU A 374 -3.39 -4.64 16.72
C GLU A 374 -3.77 -3.66 15.60
N ILE A 375 -3.17 -3.79 14.41
CA ILE A 375 -3.51 -2.99 13.23
C ILE A 375 -4.98 -3.18 12.85
N MET A 376 -5.47 -4.41 12.88
CA MET A 376 -6.86 -4.73 12.53
C MET A 376 -7.88 -4.31 13.59
N SER A 377 -7.47 -4.20 14.86
CA SER A 377 -8.38 -3.90 15.97
C SER A 377 -8.90 -2.46 16.01
N LYS A 378 -8.23 -1.53 15.32
CA LYS A 378 -8.45 -0.09 15.51
C LYS A 378 -9.14 0.63 14.35
N GLY A 379 -9.71 -0.04 13.34
CA GLY A 379 -10.51 0.68 12.33
C GLY A 379 -10.62 -0.02 10.99
N ARG A 380 -11.21 0.68 10.02
CA ARG A 380 -11.28 0.22 8.63
C ARG A 380 -9.91 0.39 7.99
N LEU A 381 -9.34 -0.70 7.48
CA LEU A 381 -8.08 -0.68 6.75
C LEU A 381 -8.31 -0.31 5.29
N ASP A 382 -7.36 0.39 4.68
CA ASP A 382 -7.30 0.51 3.22
C ASP A 382 -7.24 -0.88 2.57
N ARG A 383 -7.77 -0.96 1.35
CA ARG A 383 -7.91 -2.21 0.58
C ARG A 383 -6.60 -2.99 0.49
N LEU A 384 -5.49 -2.31 0.19
CA LEU A 384 -4.19 -2.97 0.03
C LEU A 384 -3.60 -3.40 1.37
N CYS A 385 -3.84 -2.63 2.44
CA CYS A 385 -3.45 -3.01 3.79
C CYS A 385 -4.20 -4.27 4.26
N ALA A 386 -5.51 -4.37 4.01
CA ALA A 386 -6.31 -5.53 4.33
C ALA A 386 -5.80 -6.79 3.61
N VAL A 387 -5.50 -6.69 2.31
CA VAL A 387 -4.90 -7.79 1.53
C VAL A 387 -3.53 -8.17 2.07
N ALA A 388 -2.67 -7.21 2.42
CA ALA A 388 -1.34 -7.48 2.96
C ALA A 388 -1.38 -8.17 4.34
N CYS A 389 -2.32 -7.76 5.21
CA CYS A 389 -2.58 -8.42 6.49
C CYS A 389 -3.07 -9.86 6.29
N LEU A 390 -4.01 -10.07 5.37
CA LEU A 390 -4.52 -11.39 5.04
C LEU A 390 -3.42 -12.32 4.48
N GLN A 391 -2.52 -11.78 3.67
CA GLN A 391 -1.33 -12.51 3.19
C GLN A 391 -0.41 -12.91 4.34
N LEU A 392 -0.19 -12.05 5.35
CA LEU A 392 0.58 -12.42 6.55
C LEU A 392 -0.12 -13.51 7.37
N LEU A 393 -1.43 -13.38 7.61
CA LEU A 393 -2.21 -14.36 8.36
C LEU A 393 -2.18 -15.76 7.72
N SER A 394 -2.15 -15.81 6.38
CA SER A 394 -2.01 -17.06 5.62
C SER A 394 -0.64 -17.75 5.79
N SER A 395 0.37 -17.05 6.34
CA SER A 395 1.66 -17.67 6.67
C SER A 395 1.55 -18.62 7.85
N GLN A 396 2.23 -19.77 7.77
CA GLN A 396 2.35 -20.73 8.87
C GLN A 396 3.16 -20.16 10.06
N HIS A 397 4.04 -19.18 9.80
CA HIS A 397 4.93 -18.61 10.81
C HIS A 397 4.29 -17.50 11.65
N VAL A 398 3.09 -17.05 11.27
CA VAL A 398 2.36 -16.02 12.01
C VAL A 398 1.43 -16.72 13.00
N HIS A 399 1.68 -16.52 14.29
CA HIS A 399 0.82 -17.04 15.36
C HIS A 399 0.03 -15.90 15.97
N THR A 400 -1.29 -16.07 16.02
CA THR A 400 -2.27 -15.09 16.52
C THR A 400 -2.91 -15.63 17.80
N ALA A 401 -3.25 -14.73 18.72
CA ALA A 401 -4.06 -15.05 19.89
C ALA A 401 -5.53 -15.23 19.49
N ALA A 402 -6.02 -14.43 18.54
CA ALA A 402 -7.34 -14.59 17.97
C ALA A 402 -7.38 -15.68 16.89
N ASP A 403 -8.57 -16.26 16.69
CA ASP A 403 -8.81 -17.22 15.60
C ASP A 403 -8.56 -16.56 14.24
N LYS A 404 -7.68 -17.17 13.44
CA LYS A 404 -7.32 -16.69 12.11
C LYS A 404 -8.50 -16.62 11.16
N VAL A 405 -9.52 -17.47 11.34
CA VAL A 405 -10.73 -17.43 10.51
C VAL A 405 -11.51 -16.13 10.78
N GLN A 406 -11.68 -15.77 12.05
CA GLN A 406 -12.34 -14.52 12.44
C GLN A 406 -11.55 -13.29 11.98
N LEU A 407 -10.22 -13.35 12.08
CA LEU A 407 -9.36 -12.28 11.54
C LEU A 407 -9.48 -12.19 10.00
N ALA A 408 -9.51 -13.32 9.28
CA ALA A 408 -9.68 -13.33 7.83
C ALA A 408 -11.01 -12.69 7.40
N LEU A 409 -12.11 -12.96 8.12
CA LEU A 409 -13.40 -12.31 7.88
C LEU A 409 -13.31 -10.79 8.12
N LYS A 410 -12.70 -10.34 9.21
CA LYS A 410 -12.49 -8.89 9.46
C LYS A 410 -11.65 -8.22 8.37
N CYS A 411 -10.62 -8.90 7.87
CA CYS A 411 -9.83 -8.43 6.72
C CYS A 411 -10.70 -8.33 5.46
N PHE A 412 -11.57 -9.32 5.22
CA PHE A 412 -12.49 -9.30 4.10
C PHE A 412 -13.51 -8.16 4.21
N ASP A 413 -14.11 -7.94 5.39
CA ASP A 413 -15.03 -6.82 5.64
C ASP A 413 -14.35 -5.47 5.41
N SER A 414 -13.08 -5.34 5.84
CA SER A 414 -12.28 -4.13 5.57
C SER A 414 -12.00 -3.98 4.08
N PHE A 415 -11.62 -5.05 3.39
CA PHE A 415 -11.41 -5.06 1.94
C PHE A 415 -12.68 -4.64 1.17
N ASP A 416 -13.83 -5.19 1.55
CA ASP A 416 -15.11 -4.99 0.90
C ASP A 416 -15.69 -3.58 1.14
N ALA A 417 -15.43 -2.99 2.31
CA ALA A 417 -15.81 -1.62 2.62
C ALA A 417 -15.13 -0.56 1.72
N ASN A 418 -14.06 -0.94 1.00
CA ASN A 418 -13.38 -0.09 0.04
C ASN A 418 -13.94 -0.27 -1.38
N SER A 419 -13.76 0.73 -2.25
CA SER A 419 -14.22 0.61 -3.64
C SER A 419 -13.39 -0.40 -4.44
N TRP A 420 -14.06 -1.26 -5.21
CA TRP A 420 -13.42 -2.29 -6.02
C TRP A 420 -12.96 -1.74 -7.37
N SER A 421 -11.79 -2.20 -7.83
CA SER A 421 -11.32 -1.91 -9.19
C SER A 421 -12.37 -2.32 -10.23
N GLN A 422 -12.73 -1.42 -11.15
CA GLN A 422 -13.58 -1.75 -12.30
C GLN A 422 -12.79 -2.40 -13.44
N GLN A 423 -11.45 -2.43 -13.37
CA GLN A 423 -10.63 -3.13 -14.36
C GLN A 423 -10.68 -4.65 -14.11
N PRO A 424 -11.26 -5.46 -15.02
CA PRO A 424 -11.55 -6.87 -14.75
C PRO A 424 -10.31 -7.70 -14.40
N LEU A 425 -9.18 -7.45 -15.06
CA LEU A 425 -7.94 -8.20 -14.81
C LEU A 425 -7.34 -7.86 -13.44
N VAL A 426 -7.34 -6.58 -13.06
CA VAL A 426 -6.83 -6.14 -11.74
C VAL A 426 -7.73 -6.70 -10.64
N ARG A 427 -9.05 -6.59 -10.79
CA ARG A 427 -10.03 -7.18 -9.87
C ARG A 427 -9.82 -8.68 -9.72
N LYS A 428 -9.65 -9.41 -10.84
CA LYS A 428 -9.39 -10.85 -10.82
C LYS A 428 -8.14 -11.19 -10.01
N ILE A 429 -7.02 -10.53 -10.28
CA ILE A 429 -5.74 -10.80 -9.59
C ILE A 429 -5.85 -10.53 -8.08
N GLU A 430 -6.50 -9.44 -7.70
CA GLU A 430 -6.70 -9.05 -6.31
C GLU A 430 -7.63 -10.03 -5.57
N LEU A 431 -8.79 -10.35 -6.14
CA LEU A 431 -9.71 -11.33 -5.55
C LEU A 431 -9.11 -12.73 -5.46
N GLN A 432 -8.38 -13.18 -6.49
CA GLN A 432 -7.67 -14.47 -6.42
C GLN A 432 -6.61 -14.49 -5.31
N THR A 433 -6.01 -13.34 -5.00
CA THR A 433 -5.10 -13.22 -3.86
C THR A 433 -5.84 -13.35 -2.53
N VAL A 434 -6.99 -12.69 -2.38
CA VAL A 434 -7.86 -12.80 -1.20
C VAL A 434 -8.32 -14.25 -1.01
N PHE A 435 -8.92 -14.85 -2.04
CA PHE A 435 -9.42 -16.22 -2.01
C PHE A 435 -8.33 -17.22 -1.69
N ARG A 436 -7.14 -17.07 -2.28
CA ARG A 436 -5.99 -17.92 -1.97
C ARG A 436 -5.68 -17.89 -0.48
N CYS A 437 -5.61 -16.70 0.12
CA CYS A 437 -5.25 -16.58 1.52
C CYS A 437 -6.34 -17.18 2.42
N CYS A 438 -7.61 -16.95 2.11
CA CYS A 438 -8.73 -17.54 2.83
C CYS A 438 -8.74 -19.07 2.73
N TYR A 439 -8.45 -19.63 1.55
CA TYR A 439 -8.34 -21.08 1.36
C TYR A 439 -7.22 -21.69 2.20
N ILE A 440 -6.06 -21.03 2.26
CA ILE A 440 -4.91 -21.48 3.07
C ILE A 440 -5.26 -21.44 4.56
N ILE A 441 -5.92 -20.37 5.02
CA ILE A 441 -6.34 -20.22 6.42
C ILE A 441 -7.37 -21.30 6.78
N GLU A 442 -8.39 -21.49 5.94
CA GLU A 442 -9.43 -22.51 6.15
C GLU A 442 -8.85 -23.93 6.16
N SER A 443 -7.92 -24.26 5.27
CA SER A 443 -7.30 -25.60 5.21
C SER A 443 -6.49 -25.98 6.46
N ARG A 444 -6.14 -25.01 7.31
CA ARG A 444 -5.46 -25.24 8.59
C ARG A 444 -6.40 -25.18 9.80
N ALA A 445 -7.66 -24.77 9.60
CA ALA A 445 -8.64 -24.70 10.67
C ALA A 445 -9.17 -26.11 11.02
N THR A 446 -9.68 -26.28 12.24
CA THR A 446 -10.33 -27.51 12.69
C THR A 446 -11.69 -27.73 12.02
N ASP A 447 -12.20 -28.97 12.04
CA ASP A 447 -13.45 -29.37 11.39
C ASP A 447 -14.63 -28.46 11.77
N GLY A 448 -15.39 -28.00 10.77
CA GLY A 448 -16.54 -27.09 10.93
C GLY A 448 -16.32 -25.64 10.50
N CYS A 449 -15.14 -25.28 9.97
CA CYS A 449 -14.88 -23.94 9.44
C CYS A 449 -15.72 -23.62 8.18
N THR A 450 -16.36 -22.44 8.16
CA THR A 450 -17.24 -22.00 7.06
C THR A 450 -16.73 -20.78 6.31
N LEU A 451 -15.44 -20.41 6.43
CA LEU A 451 -14.90 -19.17 5.84
C LEU A 451 -15.22 -19.06 4.35
N MET A 452 -14.88 -20.08 3.58
CA MET A 452 -15.09 -20.05 2.13
C MET A 452 -16.57 -20.21 1.77
N SER A 453 -17.36 -20.91 2.58
CA SER A 453 -18.82 -21.01 2.41
C SER A 453 -19.51 -19.65 2.62
N GLN A 454 -19.07 -18.87 3.61
CA GLN A 454 -19.58 -17.52 3.85
C GLN A 454 -19.20 -16.58 2.71
N LEU A 455 -17.94 -16.60 2.27
CA LEU A 455 -17.50 -15.83 1.10
C LEU A 455 -18.30 -16.23 -0.15
N MET A 456 -18.45 -17.52 -0.42
CA MET A 456 -19.25 -18.00 -1.54
C MET A 456 -20.69 -17.47 -1.49
N SER A 457 -21.36 -17.57 -0.33
CA SER A 457 -22.72 -17.05 -0.14
C SER A 457 -22.77 -15.54 -0.41
N TYR A 458 -21.76 -14.79 0.06
CA TYR A 458 -21.64 -13.36 -0.16
C TYR A 458 -21.53 -13.02 -1.66
N PHE A 459 -20.59 -13.64 -2.38
CA PHE A 459 -20.39 -13.39 -3.81
C PHE A 459 -21.59 -13.81 -4.66
N VAL A 460 -22.24 -14.93 -4.34
CA VAL A 460 -23.47 -15.37 -5.01
C VAL A 460 -24.61 -14.37 -4.78
N THR A 461 -24.71 -13.79 -3.58
CA THR A 461 -25.76 -12.80 -3.26
C THR A 461 -25.58 -11.50 -4.03
N ILE A 462 -24.35 -11.04 -4.23
CA ILE A 462 -24.07 -9.75 -4.87
C ILE A 462 -23.99 -9.85 -6.40
N PHE A 463 -23.29 -10.87 -6.92
CA PHE A 463 -22.99 -10.99 -8.35
C PHE A 463 -23.83 -12.06 -9.06
N GLY A 464 -24.49 -12.94 -8.30
CA GLY A 464 -25.17 -14.10 -8.84
C GLY A 464 -24.25 -15.31 -9.02
N LYS A 465 -24.88 -16.49 -9.11
CA LYS A 465 -24.21 -17.79 -9.17
C LYS A 465 -23.32 -17.98 -10.42
N ASP A 466 -23.71 -17.37 -11.53
CA ASP A 466 -23.03 -17.53 -12.83
C ASP A 466 -22.00 -16.41 -13.11
N SER A 467 -21.62 -15.65 -12.08
CA SER A 467 -20.68 -14.54 -12.21
C SER A 467 -19.22 -15.00 -12.36
N PRO A 468 -18.35 -14.22 -13.03
CA PRO A 468 -16.92 -14.49 -13.10
C PRO A 468 -16.28 -14.59 -11.70
N GLU A 469 -16.69 -13.75 -10.76
CA GLU A 469 -16.19 -13.74 -9.39
C GLU A 469 -16.44 -15.10 -8.68
N VAL A 470 -17.62 -15.71 -8.90
CA VAL A 470 -17.95 -17.06 -8.41
C VAL A 470 -17.12 -18.14 -9.13
N GLU A 471 -16.84 -17.99 -10.44
CA GLU A 471 -15.89 -18.89 -11.11
C GLU A 471 -14.48 -18.76 -10.52
N TRP A 472 -14.01 -17.54 -10.21
CA TRP A 472 -12.66 -17.30 -9.70
C TRP A 472 -12.44 -17.86 -8.29
N ILE A 473 -13.44 -17.80 -7.41
CA ILE A 473 -13.36 -18.45 -6.09
C ILE A 473 -13.25 -19.98 -6.24
N HIS A 474 -13.96 -20.59 -7.19
CA HIS A 474 -13.82 -22.02 -7.47
C HIS A 474 -12.44 -22.36 -8.05
N ASP A 475 -11.94 -21.55 -8.99
CA ASP A 475 -10.61 -21.73 -9.60
C ASP A 475 -9.47 -21.65 -8.58
N THR A 476 -9.67 -20.88 -7.50
CA THR A 476 -8.64 -20.67 -6.47
C THR A 476 -8.61 -21.80 -5.43
N GLU A 477 -9.55 -22.75 -5.47
CA GLU A 477 -9.60 -23.91 -4.55
C GLU A 477 -8.32 -24.76 -4.62
N VAL A 478 -7.62 -24.78 -5.75
CA VAL A 478 -6.34 -25.48 -5.93
C VAL A 478 -5.28 -25.08 -4.90
N TYR A 479 -5.38 -23.88 -4.31
CA TYR A 479 -4.45 -23.43 -3.27
C TYR A 479 -4.63 -24.16 -1.94
N LYS A 480 -5.77 -24.82 -1.67
CA LYS A 480 -5.95 -25.70 -0.49
C LYS A 480 -4.88 -26.80 -0.45
N LEU A 481 -4.43 -27.28 -1.61
CA LEU A 481 -3.37 -28.29 -1.73
C LEU A 481 -2.05 -27.83 -1.09
N GLN A 482 -1.84 -26.54 -0.80
CA GLN A 482 -0.64 -26.10 -0.08
C GLN A 482 -0.56 -26.63 1.34
N GLU A 483 -1.67 -26.88 2.02
CA GLU A 483 -1.70 -27.17 3.47
C GLU A 483 -2.55 -28.40 3.81
N LEU A 484 -3.29 -28.94 2.85
CA LEU A 484 -4.18 -30.08 3.06
C LEU A 484 -3.41 -31.33 3.52
N THR A 485 -4.02 -32.08 4.44
CA THR A 485 -3.48 -33.31 5.02
C THR A 485 -4.41 -34.52 4.84
N ASP A 486 -5.49 -34.37 4.07
CA ASP A 486 -6.41 -35.43 3.67
C ASP A 486 -6.23 -35.77 2.19
N CYS A 487 -5.92 -37.03 1.91
CA CYS A 487 -5.67 -37.54 0.57
C CYS A 487 -6.92 -37.59 -0.31
N ASN A 488 -8.09 -37.89 0.27
CA ASN A 488 -9.34 -38.00 -0.48
C ASN A 488 -9.79 -36.61 -0.94
N ALA A 489 -9.84 -35.65 -0.01
CA ALA A 489 -10.12 -34.25 -0.33
C ALA A 489 -9.12 -33.68 -1.35
N ALA A 490 -7.84 -34.01 -1.25
CA ALA A 490 -6.82 -33.60 -2.22
C ALA A 490 -7.09 -34.15 -3.63
N SER A 491 -7.42 -35.44 -3.70
CA SER A 491 -7.73 -36.15 -4.95
C SER A 491 -8.96 -35.54 -5.63
N ASP A 492 -9.99 -35.20 -4.85
CA ASP A 492 -11.22 -34.61 -5.37
C ASP A 492 -11.01 -33.19 -5.90
N ILE A 493 -10.18 -32.38 -5.23
CA ILE A 493 -9.80 -31.05 -5.74
C ILE A 493 -9.02 -31.20 -7.05
N PHE A 494 -8.02 -32.09 -7.07
CA PHE A 494 -7.19 -32.29 -8.27
C PHE A 494 -8.02 -32.77 -9.46
N ARG A 495 -8.92 -33.75 -9.24
CA ARG A 495 -9.81 -34.29 -10.27
C ARG A 495 -10.73 -33.21 -10.85
N ARG A 496 -11.45 -32.47 -9.99
CA ARG A 496 -12.38 -31.40 -10.41
C ARG A 496 -11.67 -30.27 -11.16
N GLN A 497 -10.50 -29.85 -10.70
CA GLN A 497 -9.82 -28.66 -11.21
C GLN A 497 -8.90 -28.93 -12.41
N ILE A 498 -8.41 -30.17 -12.58
CA ILE A 498 -7.47 -30.53 -13.64
C ILE A 498 -8.03 -31.61 -14.56
N THR A 499 -8.41 -32.78 -14.02
CA THR A 499 -8.78 -33.95 -14.82
C THR A 499 -10.11 -33.77 -15.56
N ASP A 500 -11.13 -33.30 -14.83
CA ASP A 500 -12.50 -33.18 -15.34
C ASP A 500 -12.75 -31.81 -15.99
N ARG A 501 -11.79 -30.88 -15.88
CA ARG A 501 -11.92 -29.51 -16.39
C ARG A 501 -11.72 -29.50 -17.90
N PRO A 502 -12.58 -28.79 -18.67
CA PRO A 502 -12.40 -28.67 -20.12
C PRO A 502 -11.00 -28.15 -20.49
N PRO A 503 -10.28 -28.76 -21.46
CA PRO A 503 -8.88 -28.41 -21.77
C PRO A 503 -8.66 -26.92 -22.06
N GLY A 504 -9.62 -26.28 -22.75
CA GLY A 504 -9.59 -24.86 -23.05
C GLY A 504 -9.71 -23.94 -21.84
N ARG A 505 -10.18 -24.44 -20.69
CA ARG A 505 -10.34 -23.69 -19.43
C ARG A 505 -9.19 -23.88 -18.45
N VAL A 506 -8.37 -24.92 -18.62
CA VAL A 506 -7.22 -25.21 -17.76
C VAL A 506 -6.19 -24.08 -17.80
N LYS A 507 -6.04 -23.40 -18.94
CA LYS A 507 -5.15 -22.24 -19.12
C LYS A 507 -5.52 -21.00 -18.28
N PHE A 508 -6.73 -20.95 -17.73
CA PHE A 508 -7.21 -19.81 -16.95
C PHE A 508 -7.09 -19.99 -15.43
N LEU A 509 -6.54 -21.13 -14.99
CA LEU A 509 -6.21 -21.38 -13.59
C LEU A 509 -5.29 -20.28 -13.02
N PRO A 510 -5.40 -19.97 -11.73
CA PRO A 510 -4.61 -18.91 -11.09
C PRO A 510 -3.12 -19.28 -10.93
N MET A 511 -2.72 -20.48 -11.35
CA MET A 511 -1.33 -20.93 -11.38
C MET A 511 -1.10 -21.93 -12.52
N PRO A 512 0.15 -22.13 -12.97
CA PRO A 512 0.47 -23.14 -13.97
C PRO A 512 0.10 -24.55 -13.50
N VAL A 513 -0.42 -25.39 -14.40
CA VAL A 513 -0.78 -26.80 -14.12
C VAL A 513 0.37 -27.59 -13.51
N ARG A 514 1.60 -27.32 -13.95
CA ARG A 514 2.81 -27.91 -13.39
C ARG A 514 2.93 -27.67 -11.89
N GLN A 515 2.59 -26.47 -11.43
CA GLN A 515 2.63 -26.12 -10.02
C GLN A 515 1.52 -26.84 -9.23
N VAL A 516 0.32 -26.98 -9.81
CA VAL A 516 -0.79 -27.73 -9.19
C VAL A 516 -0.42 -29.20 -9.01
N ARG A 517 0.15 -29.85 -10.04
CA ARG A 517 0.61 -31.24 -9.96
C ARG A 517 1.69 -31.43 -8.90
N TYR A 518 2.64 -30.49 -8.82
CA TYR A 518 3.66 -30.51 -7.79
C TYR A 518 3.06 -30.38 -6.38
N MET A 519 2.15 -29.43 -6.17
CA MET A 519 1.46 -29.26 -4.89
C MET A 519 0.66 -30.50 -4.49
N TYR A 520 -0.02 -31.14 -5.44
CA TYR A 520 -0.75 -32.37 -5.19
C TYR A 520 0.19 -33.51 -4.75
N ARG A 521 1.33 -33.71 -5.43
CA ARG A 521 2.36 -34.67 -5.00
C ARG A 521 2.87 -34.40 -3.57
N GLN A 522 3.06 -33.14 -3.20
CA GLN A 522 3.45 -32.76 -1.84
C GLN A 522 2.36 -33.07 -0.80
N VAL A 523 1.08 -32.99 -1.16
CA VAL A 523 -0.02 -33.46 -0.29
C VAL A 523 0.07 -34.97 -0.11
N LEU A 524 0.21 -35.74 -1.19
CA LEU A 524 0.33 -37.21 -1.12
C LEU A 524 1.49 -37.62 -0.20
N LEU A 525 2.64 -36.96 -0.32
CA LEU A 525 3.79 -37.19 0.55
C LEU A 525 3.48 -36.87 2.02
N ARG A 526 2.83 -35.74 2.31
CA ARG A 526 2.44 -35.39 3.69
C ARG A 526 1.43 -36.37 4.27
N CYS A 527 0.46 -36.83 3.48
CA CYS A 527 -0.49 -37.85 3.91
C CYS A 527 0.24 -39.15 4.26
N ALA A 528 1.18 -39.59 3.42
CA ALA A 528 1.98 -40.78 3.66
C ALA A 528 2.87 -40.64 4.93
N ARG A 529 3.54 -39.50 5.12
CA ARG A 529 4.33 -39.21 6.33
C ARG A 529 3.46 -39.21 7.59
N ARG A 530 2.28 -38.60 7.55
CA ARG A 530 1.34 -38.58 8.69
C ARG A 530 0.89 -39.98 9.10
N CYS A 531 0.75 -40.90 8.15
CA CYS A 531 0.45 -42.30 8.46
C CYS A 531 1.63 -43.00 9.16
N LEU A 532 2.87 -42.64 8.82
CA LEU A 532 4.07 -43.12 9.51
C LEU A 532 4.16 -42.57 10.95
N ASP A 533 3.93 -41.26 11.15
CA ASP A 533 3.98 -40.62 12.46
C ASP A 533 2.95 -41.21 13.44
N ARG A 534 1.75 -41.58 12.93
CA ARG A 534 0.73 -42.30 13.71
C ARG A 534 1.21 -43.67 14.18
N ARG A 535 2.03 -44.36 13.38
CA ARG A 535 2.59 -45.68 13.68
C ARG A 535 3.71 -45.60 14.73
N GLU A 536 4.51 -44.55 14.72
CA GLU A 536 5.62 -44.36 15.66
C GLU A 536 5.19 -43.71 17.00
N GLY A 537 4.13 -42.89 16.97
CA GLY A 537 3.60 -42.19 18.15
C GLY A 537 2.49 -42.92 18.92
N GLY A 538 2.08 -44.11 18.49
CA GLY A 538 1.08 -44.92 19.19
C GLY A 538 1.62 -45.39 20.54
N GLU A 539 0.90 -45.09 21.62
CA GLU A 539 1.09 -45.77 22.91
C GLU A 539 1.09 -47.29 22.68
N PHE A 540 1.87 -48.02 23.47
CA PHE A 540 2.05 -49.47 23.38
C PHE A 540 0.68 -50.20 23.49
N PHE A 541 -0.05 -50.34 22.39
CA PHE A 541 -1.37 -50.97 22.36
C PHE A 541 -1.20 -52.50 22.52
N LEU A 542 -1.94 -53.06 23.47
CA LEU A 542 -1.91 -54.48 23.87
C LEU A 542 -2.92 -55.35 23.10
N ASP A 543 -3.55 -54.83 22.03
CA ASP A 543 -4.46 -55.60 21.15
C ASP A 543 -3.87 -55.73 19.74
N ASP A 544 -3.41 -56.95 19.42
CA ASP A 544 -2.79 -57.31 18.14
C ASP A 544 -3.75 -57.19 16.94
N ASP A 545 -5.07 -57.34 17.15
CA ASP A 545 -6.09 -57.28 16.09
C ASP A 545 -6.34 -55.85 15.61
N THR A 546 -6.44 -54.88 16.52
CA THR A 546 -6.55 -53.45 16.16
C THR A 546 -5.30 -52.91 15.47
N PHE A 547 -4.11 -53.43 15.85
CA PHE A 547 -2.86 -53.05 15.22
C PHE A 547 -2.73 -53.58 13.77
N ALA A 548 -3.29 -54.76 13.49
CA ALA A 548 -3.35 -55.33 12.15
C ALA A 548 -4.29 -54.54 11.24
N GLU A 549 -5.49 -54.18 11.71
CA GLU A 549 -6.45 -53.35 10.98
C GLU A 549 -5.90 -51.94 10.69
N ASP A 550 -5.30 -51.27 11.68
CA ASP A 550 -4.66 -49.96 11.51
C ASP A 550 -3.47 -50.02 10.52
N SER A 551 -2.71 -51.13 10.53
CA SER A 551 -1.59 -51.32 9.62
C SER A 551 -2.03 -51.55 8.17
N GLU A 552 -3.14 -52.26 7.94
CA GLU A 552 -3.73 -52.43 6.61
C GLU A 552 -4.33 -51.11 6.09
N GLU A 553 -4.99 -50.32 6.95
CA GLU A 553 -5.51 -49.00 6.58
C GLU A 553 -4.36 -48.06 6.17
N ILE A 554 -3.29 -47.99 6.98
CA ILE A 554 -2.08 -47.21 6.67
C ILE A 554 -1.47 -47.64 5.33
N LEU A 555 -1.32 -48.94 5.11
CA LEU A 555 -0.81 -49.49 3.86
C LEU A 555 -1.66 -49.10 2.66
N SER A 556 -2.99 -49.16 2.80
CA SER A 556 -3.92 -48.79 1.73
C SER A 556 -3.79 -47.31 1.33
N VAL A 557 -3.66 -46.41 2.31
CA VAL A 557 -3.50 -44.97 2.08
C VAL A 557 -2.16 -44.67 1.41
N VAL A 558 -1.07 -45.31 1.87
CA VAL A 558 0.27 -45.13 1.28
C VAL A 558 0.33 -45.69 -0.14
N GLN A 559 -0.27 -46.85 -0.39
CA GLN A 559 -0.40 -47.43 -1.73
C GLN A 559 -1.16 -46.49 -2.67
N MET A 560 -2.30 -45.96 -2.23
CA MET A 560 -3.09 -44.99 -2.99
C MET A 560 -2.27 -43.74 -3.33
N CYS A 561 -1.50 -43.21 -2.37
CA CYS A 561 -0.61 -42.07 -2.60
C CYS A 561 0.45 -42.36 -3.68
N VAL A 562 1.07 -43.54 -3.63
CA VAL A 562 2.07 -43.97 -4.61
C VAL A 562 1.45 -44.12 -6.00
N ASP A 563 0.28 -44.73 -6.11
CA ASP A 563 -0.36 -44.97 -7.40
C ASP A 563 -0.85 -43.66 -8.03
N HIS A 564 -1.44 -42.76 -7.24
CA HIS A 564 -1.76 -41.41 -7.70
C HIS A 564 -0.51 -40.66 -8.17
N ALA A 565 0.60 -40.74 -7.43
CA ALA A 565 1.85 -40.09 -7.84
C ALA A 565 2.39 -40.62 -9.17
N LYS A 566 2.30 -41.95 -9.44
CA LYS A 566 2.74 -42.56 -10.71
C LYS A 566 1.94 -42.07 -11.90
N THR A 567 0.62 -41.86 -11.74
CA THR A 567 -0.23 -41.36 -12.84
C THR A 567 0.16 -39.95 -13.29
N LEU A 568 0.87 -39.19 -12.45
CA LEU A 568 1.33 -37.84 -12.76
C LEU A 568 2.68 -37.81 -13.49
N ASP A 569 3.44 -38.92 -13.50
CA ASP A 569 4.80 -39.04 -14.10
C ASP A 569 4.80 -39.29 -15.61
N VAL A 570 3.63 -39.25 -16.26
CA VAL A 570 3.48 -39.53 -17.71
C VAL A 570 3.92 -38.33 -18.59
N GLU A 571 4.16 -37.16 -18.00
CA GLU A 571 4.68 -35.97 -18.69
C GLU A 571 6.05 -35.55 -18.10
N ASP A 572 6.97 -35.02 -18.92
CA ASP A 572 8.42 -34.70 -18.75
C ASP A 572 8.89 -33.91 -17.48
N PHE A 573 8.16 -33.96 -16.37
CA PHE A 573 8.45 -33.25 -15.13
C PHE A 573 8.24 -34.15 -13.90
N ALA A 574 8.92 -35.30 -13.89
CA ALA A 574 9.07 -36.10 -12.69
C ALA A 574 9.75 -35.28 -11.58
N SER A 575 9.23 -35.35 -10.36
CA SER A 575 9.90 -34.89 -9.15
C SER A 575 10.44 -36.14 -8.47
N PRO A 576 11.56 -36.71 -8.97
CA PRO A 576 12.02 -38.03 -8.57
C PRO A 576 12.19 -38.14 -7.05
N GLU A 577 12.61 -37.06 -6.39
CA GLU A 577 12.70 -36.96 -4.92
C GLU A 577 11.41 -37.37 -4.18
N VAL A 578 10.25 -36.86 -4.61
CA VAL A 578 8.96 -37.14 -3.95
C VAL A 578 8.52 -38.58 -4.20
N MET A 579 8.73 -39.09 -5.41
CA MET A 579 8.41 -40.48 -5.75
C MET A 579 9.31 -41.46 -5.00
N GLY A 580 10.62 -41.17 -4.93
CA GLY A 580 11.59 -41.94 -4.17
C GLY A 580 11.20 -42.03 -2.71
N GLU A 581 10.85 -40.90 -2.09
CA GLU A 581 10.43 -40.88 -0.69
C GLU A 581 9.11 -41.63 -0.44
N LEU A 582 8.10 -41.46 -1.31
CA LEU A 582 6.84 -42.20 -1.21
C LEU A 582 7.06 -43.72 -1.28
N LEU A 583 7.90 -44.19 -2.20
CA LEU A 583 8.28 -45.61 -2.31
C LEU A 583 9.03 -46.10 -1.07
N LEU A 584 9.83 -45.23 -0.45
CA LEU A 584 10.56 -45.52 0.78
C LEU A 584 9.59 -45.67 1.96
N ILE A 585 8.62 -44.75 2.11
CA ILE A 585 7.54 -44.85 3.11
C ILE A 585 6.72 -46.13 2.90
N GLN A 586 6.37 -46.45 1.65
CA GLN A 586 5.68 -47.70 1.31
C GLN A 586 6.48 -48.94 1.73
N SER A 587 7.80 -48.92 1.52
CA SER A 587 8.69 -50.02 1.95
C SER A 587 8.72 -50.19 3.48
N LEU A 588 8.62 -49.10 4.24
CA LEU A 588 8.58 -49.12 5.70
C LEU A 588 7.25 -49.66 6.23
N CYS A 589 6.15 -49.40 5.52
CA CYS A 589 4.82 -49.90 5.86
C CYS A 589 4.60 -51.36 5.44
N SER A 590 5.33 -51.89 4.43
CA SER A 590 5.15 -53.26 3.92
C SER A 590 5.45 -54.34 4.98
N THR A 591 4.56 -55.33 5.06
CA THR A 591 4.66 -56.52 5.93
C THR A 591 5.51 -57.64 5.31
N SER A 592 5.74 -57.61 3.98
CA SER A 592 6.53 -58.62 3.26
C SER A 592 8.00 -58.22 3.13
N GLY A 593 8.90 -59.06 3.65
CA GLY A 593 10.35 -58.80 3.60
C GLY A 593 10.95 -58.75 2.18
N GLU A 594 10.35 -59.44 1.21
CA GLU A 594 10.79 -59.41 -0.19
C GLU A 594 10.33 -58.12 -0.90
N GLU A 595 9.09 -57.71 -0.64
CA GLU A 595 8.50 -56.50 -1.20
C GLU A 595 9.16 -55.24 -0.65
N LYS A 596 9.45 -55.22 0.66
CA LYS A 596 10.24 -54.19 1.32
C LYS A 596 11.59 -53.96 0.65
N LYS A 597 12.33 -55.04 0.33
CA LYS A 597 13.62 -54.94 -0.39
C LYS A 597 13.44 -54.39 -1.81
N LYS A 598 12.43 -54.86 -2.55
CA LYS A 598 12.15 -54.40 -3.92
C LYS A 598 11.79 -52.91 -3.95
N LEU A 599 10.90 -52.46 -3.06
CA LEU A 599 10.48 -51.05 -2.96
C LEU A 599 11.63 -50.14 -2.54
N ALA A 600 12.46 -50.56 -1.58
CA ALA A 600 13.64 -49.80 -1.16
C ALA A 600 14.68 -49.64 -2.28
N VAL A 601 14.97 -50.71 -3.03
CA VAL A 601 15.86 -50.63 -4.20
C VAL A 601 15.26 -49.71 -5.27
N ARG A 602 13.95 -49.79 -5.50
CA ARG A 602 13.29 -48.90 -6.47
C ARG A 602 13.33 -47.44 -6.03
N ALA A 603 13.18 -47.15 -4.73
CA ALA A 603 13.33 -45.80 -4.19
C ALA A 603 14.74 -45.24 -4.45
N THR A 604 15.80 -46.04 -4.30
CA THR A 604 17.18 -45.57 -4.58
C THR A 604 17.42 -45.17 -6.03
N LEU A 605 16.65 -45.69 -6.98
CA LEU A 605 16.72 -45.29 -8.40
C LEU A 605 16.17 -43.88 -8.66
N PHE A 606 15.44 -43.30 -7.71
CA PHE A 606 14.91 -41.94 -7.78
C PHE A 606 15.70 -40.93 -6.92
N CYS A 607 16.63 -41.42 -6.09
CA CYS A 607 17.49 -40.57 -5.24
C CYS A 607 18.88 -40.31 -5.85
N HIS A 608 19.17 -40.91 -7.00
CA HIS A 608 20.36 -40.69 -7.84
C HIS A 608 19.92 -40.14 -9.19
#